data_AF-A0A820J681-F1
#
_entry.id   AF-A0A820J681-F1
#
_cell.length_a   1.000
_cell.length_b   1.000
_cell.length_c   1.000
_cell.angle_alpha   90.00
_cell.angle_beta   90.00
_cell.angle_gamma   90.00
#
_symmetry.space_group_name_H-M   'P 1'
#
loop_
_entity.id
_entity.type
_entity.pdbx_description
1 polymer ?
#
loop_
_entity_poly.entity_id
_entity_poly.type
_entity_poly.pdbx_seq_one_letter_code
_entity_poly.pdbx_strand_id
1 'polypeptide(L)'
;MLLFTSSNRGQPILNYNSHQYTKKLDAEVLREPSTHTCQQSASAGKSLVDEVVGNMKKRAREETTPIPKIYTQEIVKARISHPGIATGLFFPTFETIDASLYRSRSKNYPSLPKSLADLVLPDIWRLAKHGEPFLIVDEL
;
A
#
# COMPACT_ATOMS: atom_id res chain seq x y z
N MET A 1 57.87 11.12 -52.78
CA MET A 1 57.33 11.61 -54.06
C MET A 1 56.15 10.71 -54.42
N LEU A 2 54.93 11.25 -54.40
CA LEU A 2 53.69 10.54 -54.71
C LEU A 2 53.53 10.45 -56.23
N LEU A 3 53.10 9.29 -56.75
CA LEU A 3 52.51 9.17 -58.09
C LEU A 3 51.18 8.40 -58.00
N PHE A 4 50.11 9.18 -58.16
CA PHE A 4 48.82 8.98 -58.86
C PHE A 4 48.64 7.63 -59.61
N THR A 5 47.48 7.00 -59.82
CA THR A 5 46.03 7.30 -59.77
C THR A 5 45.27 6.06 -60.26
N SER A 6 43.98 5.94 -59.94
CA SER A 6 42.86 5.49 -60.83
C SER A 6 41.85 4.67 -60.02
N SER A 7 40.69 5.22 -59.64
CA SER A 7 39.46 5.40 -60.44
C SER A 7 38.66 4.09 -60.66
N ASN A 8 37.71 3.92 -59.75
CA ASN A 8 36.27 3.78 -60.01
C ASN A 8 35.64 2.43 -60.41
N ARG A 9 34.49 2.21 -59.75
CA ARG A 9 33.32 1.39 -60.10
C ARG A 9 33.30 -0.09 -59.70
N GLY A 10 32.33 -0.41 -58.86
CA GLY A 10 31.70 -1.73 -58.79
C GLY A 10 31.51 -2.23 -57.37
N GLN A 11 30.45 -1.79 -56.68
CA GLN A 11 29.85 -2.60 -55.63
C GLN A 11 29.04 -3.70 -56.32
N PRO A 12 29.23 -4.98 -55.97
CA PRO A 12 28.13 -5.91 -55.93
C PRO A 12 27.87 -6.34 -54.48
N ILE A 13 26.70 -5.99 -54.00
CA ILE A 13 26.09 -6.54 -52.78
C ILE A 13 25.66 -7.96 -53.14
N LEU A 14 26.28 -9.01 -52.59
CA LEU A 14 25.61 -10.30 -52.41
C LEU A 14 26.08 -11.01 -51.14
N ASN A 15 25.24 -10.80 -50.14
CA ASN A 15 24.78 -11.66 -49.07
C ASN A 15 25.12 -13.18 -49.12
N TYR A 16 25.30 -13.70 -47.89
CA TYR A 16 24.70 -14.92 -47.34
C TYR A 16 25.71 -15.99 -46.89
N ASN A 17 25.85 -16.05 -45.56
CA ASN A 17 26.52 -17.10 -44.81
C ASN A 17 26.03 -18.49 -45.23
N SER A 18 26.96 -19.36 -45.60
CA SER A 18 26.69 -20.78 -45.81
C SER A 18 27.89 -21.60 -45.35
N HIS A 19 27.62 -22.38 -44.31
CA HIS A 19 28.32 -23.61 -43.91
C HIS A 19 29.73 -23.39 -43.36
N GLN A 20 30.02 -23.74 -42.11
CA GLN A 20 30.08 -25.12 -41.63
C GLN A 20 30.23 -25.05 -40.11
N TYR A 21 29.37 -25.69 -39.33
CA TYR A 21 29.78 -26.42 -38.11
C TYR A 21 28.67 -27.41 -37.73
N THR A 22 28.86 -28.64 -38.17
CA THR A 22 28.14 -29.83 -37.69
C THR A 22 28.68 -30.25 -36.33
N LYS A 23 27.82 -30.34 -35.32
CA LYS A 23 27.90 -31.37 -34.27
C LYS A 23 26.48 -31.77 -33.87
N LYS A 24 26.07 -32.97 -34.31
CA LYS A 24 24.94 -33.69 -33.74
C LYS A 24 25.39 -34.25 -32.38
N LEU A 25 24.66 -33.92 -31.33
CA LEU A 25 24.62 -34.70 -30.10
C LEU A 25 23.16 -35.04 -29.89
N ASP A 26 22.82 -36.28 -30.22
CA ASP A 26 21.56 -36.89 -29.83
C ASP A 26 21.65 -37.12 -28.31
N ALA A 27 21.11 -36.18 -27.54
CA ALA A 27 20.85 -36.35 -26.13
C ALA A 27 19.33 -36.39 -25.96
N GLU A 28 18.82 -37.57 -25.68
CA GLU A 28 17.45 -37.84 -25.29
C GLU A 28 17.12 -37.02 -24.05
N VAL A 29 16.53 -35.83 -24.25
CA VAL A 29 16.02 -35.01 -23.16
C VAL A 29 14.71 -35.64 -22.72
N LEU A 30 14.78 -36.46 -21.68
CA LEU A 30 13.62 -36.83 -20.88
C LEU A 30 13.03 -35.51 -20.33
N ARG A 31 11.98 -35.01 -20.99
CA ARG A 31 11.27 -33.79 -20.59
C ARG A 31 10.46 -34.14 -19.34
N GLU A 32 11.10 -34.05 -18.18
CA GLU A 32 10.37 -33.92 -16.93
C GLU A 32 9.53 -32.63 -17.02
N PRO A 33 8.20 -32.68 -16.80
CA PRO A 33 7.40 -31.48 -16.73
C PRO A 33 7.85 -30.71 -15.50
N SER A 34 8.70 -29.69 -15.70
CA SER A 34 8.98 -28.70 -14.68
C SER A 34 7.68 -27.97 -14.39
N THR A 35 6.96 -28.46 -13.39
CA THR A 35 5.97 -27.68 -12.68
C THR A 35 6.74 -26.53 -12.05
N HIS A 36 6.85 -25.41 -12.77
CA HIS A 36 7.16 -24.13 -12.18
C HIS A 36 5.97 -23.75 -11.31
N THR A 37 5.83 -24.45 -10.19
CA THR A 37 4.99 -24.05 -9.10
C THR A 37 5.70 -22.86 -8.48
N CYS A 38 5.41 -21.66 -8.98
CA CYS A 38 5.66 -20.41 -8.28
C CYS A 38 4.74 -20.40 -7.05
N GLN A 39 5.14 -21.15 -6.02
CA GLN A 39 4.58 -21.03 -4.69
C GLN A 39 5.68 -20.43 -3.83
N GLN A 40 5.53 -19.15 -3.49
CA GLN A 40 6.00 -18.45 -2.28
C GLN A 40 6.30 -16.99 -2.60
N SER A 41 5.29 -16.11 -2.46
CA SER A 41 5.49 -14.66 -2.23
C SER A 41 4.19 -13.93 -1.92
N ALA A 42 3.05 -14.42 -2.41
CA ALA A 42 1.75 -13.77 -2.19
C ALA A 42 1.20 -13.88 -0.76
N SER A 43 1.54 -14.91 0.01
CA SER A 43 1.00 -15.14 1.36
C SER A 43 1.66 -14.26 2.43
N ALA A 44 3.00 -14.17 2.41
CA ALA A 44 3.75 -13.32 3.35
C ALA A 44 3.46 -11.83 3.14
N GLY A 45 3.27 -11.41 1.88
CA GLY A 45 2.94 -10.04 1.52
C GLY A 45 1.57 -9.57 2.03
N LYS A 46 0.54 -10.40 1.86
CA LYS A 46 -0.81 -10.14 2.40
C LYS A 46 -0.78 -10.04 3.93
N SER A 47 -0.03 -10.93 4.58
CA SER A 47 0.14 -10.93 6.03
C SER A 47 0.72 -9.61 6.56
N LEU A 48 1.73 -9.04 5.89
CA LEU A 48 2.32 -7.77 6.33
C LEU A 48 1.35 -6.58 6.16
N VAL A 49 0.62 -6.52 5.04
CA VAL A 49 -0.36 -5.46 4.80
C VAL A 49 -1.47 -5.52 5.85
N ASP A 50 -1.98 -6.71 6.14
CA ASP A 50 -3.00 -6.92 7.16
C ASP A 50 -2.52 -6.53 8.55
N GLU A 51 -1.26 -6.86 8.90
CA GLU A 51 -0.64 -6.45 10.16
C GLU A 51 -0.55 -4.92 10.28
N VAL A 52 -0.05 -4.26 9.25
CA VAL A 52 0.09 -2.79 9.23
C VAL A 52 -1.26 -2.11 9.35
N VAL A 53 -2.27 -2.60 8.62
CA VAL A 53 -3.65 -2.09 8.73
C VAL A 53 -4.24 -2.37 10.11
N GLY A 54 -3.94 -3.53 10.71
CA GLY A 54 -4.32 -3.87 12.08
C GLY A 54 -3.74 -2.88 13.10
N ASN A 55 -2.46 -2.55 12.97
CA ASN A 55 -1.78 -1.57 13.79
C ASN A 55 -2.39 -0.17 13.65
N MET A 56 -2.69 0.26 12.41
CA MET A 56 -3.37 1.53 12.17
C MET A 56 -4.74 1.59 12.88
N LYS A 57 -5.53 0.51 12.81
CA LYS A 57 -6.85 0.43 13.47
C LYS A 57 -6.75 0.49 14.99
N LYS A 58 -5.74 -0.19 15.55
CA LYS A 58 -5.46 -0.16 16.99
C LYS A 58 -5.12 1.26 17.44
N ARG A 59 -4.15 1.90 16.77
CA ARG A 59 -3.75 3.28 17.06
C ARG A 59 -4.90 4.28 16.86
N ALA A 60 -5.71 4.11 15.81
CA ALA A 60 -6.86 4.97 15.57
C ALA A 60 -7.89 4.89 16.72
N ARG A 61 -8.03 3.73 17.36
CA ARG A 61 -8.90 3.52 18.54
C ARG A 61 -8.31 4.13 19.81
N GLU A 62 -7.03 3.90 20.06
CA GLU A 62 -6.40 4.16 21.36
C GLU A 62 -5.80 5.57 21.47
N GLU A 63 -5.30 6.13 20.37
CA GLU A 63 -4.62 7.43 20.34
C GLU A 63 -5.56 8.56 19.90
N THR A 64 -5.26 9.78 20.33
CA THR A 64 -5.96 11.01 19.88
C THR A 64 -5.35 11.61 18.62
N THR A 65 -4.17 11.13 18.19
CA THR A 65 -3.44 11.61 17.01
C THR A 65 -4.32 11.61 15.75
N PRO A 66 -4.26 12.62 14.87
CA PRO A 66 -5.09 12.64 13.66
C PRO A 66 -4.92 11.38 12.79
N ILE A 67 -6.02 10.81 12.30
CA ILE A 67 -5.99 9.57 11.51
C ILE A 67 -5.08 9.68 10.25
N PRO A 68 -5.06 10.78 9.48
CA PRO A 68 -4.13 10.94 8.37
C PRO A 68 -2.64 10.84 8.79
N LYS A 69 -2.33 11.29 10.01
CA LYS A 69 -0.98 11.21 10.58
C LYS A 69 -0.63 9.78 10.97
N ILE A 70 -1.55 9.05 11.59
CA ILE A 70 -1.39 7.63 11.93
C ILE A 70 -1.09 6.81 10.65
N TYR A 71 -1.86 7.02 9.58
CA TYR A 71 -1.63 6.36 8.30
C TYR A 71 -0.21 6.61 7.77
N THR A 72 0.18 7.88 7.65
CA THR A 72 1.51 8.26 7.13
C THR A 72 2.63 7.63 7.96
N GLN A 73 2.51 7.65 9.29
CA GLN A 73 3.51 7.08 10.18
C GLN A 73 3.63 5.56 10.06
N GLU A 74 2.50 4.83 10.03
CA GLU A 74 2.54 3.37 9.91
C GLU A 74 3.07 2.93 8.54
N ILE A 75 2.75 3.64 7.45
CA ILE A 75 3.33 3.36 6.13
C ILE A 75 4.84 3.58 6.13
N VAL A 76 5.32 4.70 6.68
CA VAL A 76 6.76 4.99 6.78
C VAL A 76 7.45 3.94 7.64
N LYS A 77 6.87 3.59 8.79
CA LYS A 77 7.40 2.55 9.69
C LYS A 77 7.49 1.20 8.98
N ALA A 78 6.43 0.78 8.28
CA ALA A 78 6.42 -0.48 7.53
C ALA A 78 7.51 -0.54 6.45
N ARG A 79 7.72 0.56 5.72
CA ARG A 79 8.77 0.68 4.70
C ARG A 79 10.18 0.59 5.28
N ILE A 80 10.41 1.20 6.45
CA ILE A 80 11.70 1.15 7.14
C ILE A 80 11.97 -0.25 7.70
N SER A 81 10.96 -0.89 8.30
CA SER A 81 11.10 -2.22 8.90
C SER A 81 11.25 -3.35 7.86
N HIS A 82 10.66 -3.19 6.67
CA HIS A 82 10.63 -4.24 5.64
C HIS A 82 11.05 -3.74 4.24
N PRO A 83 12.28 -3.22 4.06
CA PRO A 83 12.68 -2.55 2.83
C PRO A 83 12.62 -3.46 1.57
N GLY A 84 12.98 -4.75 1.72
CA GLY A 84 12.99 -5.71 0.61
C GLY A 84 11.60 -6.20 0.18
N ILE A 85 10.62 -6.16 1.09
CA ILE A 85 9.25 -6.62 0.82
C ILE A 85 8.37 -5.43 0.42
N ALA A 86 8.55 -4.27 1.06
CA ALA A 86 7.78 -3.06 0.81
C ALA A 86 7.90 -2.51 -0.63
N THR A 87 9.02 -2.79 -1.31
CA THR A 87 9.23 -2.38 -2.71
C THR A 87 8.33 -3.17 -3.67
N GLY A 88 7.95 -4.41 -3.32
CA GLY A 88 7.06 -5.26 -4.11
C GLY A 88 5.61 -5.29 -3.64
N LEU A 89 5.28 -4.63 -2.53
CA LEU A 89 3.93 -4.62 -1.96
C LEU A 89 3.19 -3.31 -2.23
N PHE A 90 1.94 -3.47 -2.66
CA PHE A 90 1.01 -2.36 -2.75
C PHE A 90 0.33 -2.16 -1.38
N PHE A 91 0.79 -1.18 -0.62
CA PHE A 91 0.07 -0.73 0.57
C PHE A 91 -1.26 -0.08 0.17
N PRO A 92 -2.32 -0.24 0.96
CA PRO A 92 -3.58 0.43 0.70
C PRO A 92 -3.40 1.95 0.76
N THR A 93 -4.11 2.68 -0.09
CA THR A 93 -4.15 4.14 -0.03
C THR A 93 -5.03 4.59 1.13
N PHE A 94 -4.84 5.82 1.59
CA PHE A 94 -5.62 6.39 2.70
C PHE A 94 -7.13 6.29 2.44
N GLU A 95 -7.58 6.66 1.25
CA GLU A 95 -8.99 6.63 0.82
C GLU A 95 -9.63 5.23 0.87
N THR A 96 -8.84 4.17 0.77
CA THR A 96 -9.38 2.79 0.83
C THR A 96 -9.62 2.30 2.25
N ILE A 97 -8.97 2.92 3.24
CA ILE A 97 -8.99 2.46 4.63
C ILE A 97 -9.53 3.49 5.62
N ASP A 98 -9.67 4.75 5.21
CA ASP A 98 -10.07 5.86 6.07
C ASP A 98 -11.37 5.55 6.82
N ALA A 99 -12.42 5.10 6.12
CA ALA A 99 -13.69 4.71 6.70
C ALA A 99 -13.52 3.63 7.78
N SER A 100 -12.65 2.64 7.54
CA SER A 100 -12.36 1.61 8.53
C SER A 100 -11.58 2.14 9.73
N LEU A 101 -10.69 3.12 9.53
CA LEU A 101 -9.94 3.75 10.62
C LEU A 101 -10.85 4.65 11.47
N TYR A 102 -11.68 5.49 10.85
CA TYR A 102 -12.67 6.32 11.54
C TYR A 102 -13.69 5.46 12.30
N ARG A 103 -14.16 4.35 11.70
CA ARG A 103 -15.03 3.38 12.41
C ARG A 103 -14.32 2.66 13.56
N SER A 104 -13.00 2.49 13.48
CA SER A 104 -12.23 1.90 14.59
C SER A 104 -12.10 2.89 15.74
N ARG A 105 -11.86 4.17 15.43
CA ARG A 105 -11.86 5.28 16.39
C ARG A 105 -13.22 5.47 17.06
N SER A 106 -14.30 5.38 16.30
CA SER A 106 -15.64 5.65 16.84
C SER A 106 -16.05 4.72 17.99
N LYS A 107 -15.43 3.53 18.07
CA LYS A 107 -15.68 2.56 19.15
C LYS A 107 -15.10 2.98 20.51
N ASN A 108 -14.29 4.03 20.57
CA ASN A 108 -13.78 4.60 21.82
C ASN A 108 -14.57 5.84 22.27
N TYR A 109 -15.53 6.32 21.47
CA TYR A 109 -16.38 7.42 21.87
C TYR A 109 -17.57 6.90 22.70
N PRO A 110 -18.01 7.67 23.71
CA PRO A 110 -19.26 7.37 24.40
C PRO A 110 -20.42 7.39 23.38
N SER A 111 -21.44 6.58 23.65
CA SER A 111 -22.67 6.59 22.86
C SER A 111 -23.28 7.98 22.89
N LEU A 112 -23.84 8.41 21.75
CA LEU A 112 -24.59 9.65 21.70
C LEU A 112 -25.78 9.56 22.69
N PRO A 113 -25.98 10.56 23.55
CA PRO A 113 -27.13 10.61 24.45
C PRO A 113 -28.44 10.64 23.65
N LYS A 114 -29.45 9.90 24.10
CA LYS A 114 -30.77 9.81 23.43
C LYS A 114 -31.77 10.79 24.01
N SER A 115 -31.57 11.16 25.27
CA SER A 115 -32.36 12.12 26.01
C SER A 115 -31.46 13.14 26.71
N LEU A 116 -32.02 14.25 27.16
CA LEU A 116 -31.30 15.22 27.99
C LEU A 116 -30.84 14.65 29.33
N ALA A 117 -31.58 13.68 29.88
CA ALA A 117 -31.20 13.02 31.13
C ALA A 117 -29.89 12.22 30.98
N ASP A 118 -29.56 11.80 29.76
CA ASP A 118 -28.29 11.13 29.46
C ASP A 118 -27.12 12.13 29.31
N LEU A 119 -27.41 13.43 29.18
CA LEU A 119 -26.41 14.48 29.07
C LEU A 119 -25.84 14.81 30.45
N VAL A 120 -24.76 14.13 30.84
CA VAL A 120 -24.03 14.45 32.08
C VAL A 120 -23.17 15.70 31.85
N LEU A 121 -23.74 16.87 32.13
CA LEU A 121 -23.01 18.13 32.17
C LEU A 121 -22.51 18.43 33.58
N PRO A 122 -21.24 18.84 33.76
CA PRO A 122 -20.77 19.43 35.00
C PRO A 122 -21.62 20.63 35.41
N ASP A 123 -21.81 20.83 36.72
CA ASP A 123 -22.65 21.91 37.26
C ASP A 123 -22.27 23.30 36.74
N ILE A 124 -20.97 23.53 36.50
CA ILE A 124 -20.43 24.79 35.99
C ILE A 124 -20.95 25.10 34.56
N TRP A 125 -21.34 24.08 33.79
CA TRP A 125 -21.85 24.23 32.43
C TRP A 125 -23.36 24.05 32.32
N ARG A 126 -24.03 23.69 33.41
CA ARG A 126 -25.48 23.51 33.43
C ARG A 126 -26.23 24.84 33.51
N LEU A 127 -25.61 25.86 34.13
CA LEU A 127 -26.23 27.15 34.38
C LEU A 127 -25.57 28.26 33.55
N ALA A 128 -26.37 29.18 33.04
CA ALA A 128 -25.95 30.44 32.46
C ALA A 128 -25.43 31.40 33.54
N LYS A 129 -24.87 32.55 33.11
CA LYS A 129 -24.33 33.58 34.01
C LYS A 129 -25.32 34.10 35.07
N HIS A 130 -26.62 33.94 34.83
CA HIS A 130 -27.69 34.42 35.70
C HIS A 130 -28.33 33.30 36.53
N GLY A 131 -27.76 32.09 36.53
CA GLY A 131 -28.28 30.95 37.30
C GLY A 131 -29.41 30.18 36.60
N GLU A 132 -29.80 30.58 35.40
CA GLU A 132 -30.80 29.88 34.59
C GLU A 132 -30.19 28.67 33.87
N PRO A 133 -30.95 27.59 33.64
CA PRO A 133 -30.46 26.47 32.85
C PRO A 133 -30.04 26.92 31.43
N PHE A 134 -28.83 26.57 31.03
CA PHE A 134 -28.29 26.94 29.72
C PHE A 134 -28.99 26.18 28.58
N LEU A 135 -29.27 24.90 28.77
CA LEU A 135 -29.98 24.08 27.80
C LEU A 135 -31.48 24.25 27.98
N ILE A 136 -32.10 25.05 27.11
CA ILE A 136 -33.56 25.17 26.98
C ILE A 136 -33.97 24.19 25.88
N VAL A 137 -34.93 23.31 26.18
CA VAL A 137 -35.49 22.39 25.20
C VAL A 137 -36.95 22.74 25.01
N ASP A 138 -37.32 23.03 23.76
CA ASP A 138 -38.71 23.23 23.38
C ASP A 138 -39.43 21.88 23.57
N GLU A 139 -40.43 21.84 24.45
CA GLU A 139 -41.32 20.69 24.58
C GLU A 139 -42.05 20.52 23.23
N LEU A 140 -41.75 19.44 22.51
CA LEU A 140 -42.42 19.04 21.26
C LEU A 140 -43.79 18.42 21.54
#